data_AF-A0A8T4FLZ0-F1
#
_entry.id   AF-A0A8T4FLZ0-F1
#
_cell.length_a   1.000
_cell.length_b   1.000
_cell.length_c   1.000
_cell.angle_alpha   90.00
_cell.angle_beta   90.00
_cell.angle_gamma   90.00
#
_symmetry.space_group_name_H-M   'P 1'
#
loop_
_entity.id
_entity.type
_entity.pdbx_description
1 polymer ?
#
loop_
_entity_poly.entity_id
_entity_poly.type
_entity_poly.pdbx_seq_one_letter_code
_entity_poly.pdbx_strand_id
1 'polypeptide(L)'
;MRMFICGFGTVGQGFAEVLASKGGMIRDRFGEEAVITGAMDSRTYVCDPDGLDPLALVSRKKTEHVVGDRTYSDPVKVLEDA
;
A
#
# COMPACT_ATOMS: atom_id res chain seq x y z
N MET A 1 0.70 13.23 -3.91
CA MET A 1 1.73 12.28 -3.44
C MET A 1 1.39 10.82 -3.76
N ARG A 2 2.34 10.08 -4.34
CA ARG A 2 2.19 8.65 -4.66
C ARG A 2 3.21 7.85 -3.85
N MET A 3 2.79 6.73 -3.27
CA MET A 3 3.63 5.98 -2.33
C MET A 3 3.56 4.47 -2.53
N PHE A 4 4.68 3.83 -2.29
CA PHE A 4 4.80 2.38 -2.22
C PHE A 4 5.08 1.95 -0.78
N ILE A 5 4.34 0.97 -0.26
CA ILE A 5 4.54 0.46 1.10
C ILE A 5 5.41 -0.80 1.06
N CYS A 6 6.67 -0.64 1.48
CA CYS A 6 7.60 -1.74 1.69
C CYS A 6 7.39 -2.38 3.06
N GLY A 7 6.64 -3.48 3.13
CA GLY A 7 6.36 -4.21 4.36
C GLY A 7 4.96 -3.96 4.90
N PHE A 8 4.04 -4.85 4.57
CA PHE A 8 2.63 -4.77 4.98
C PHE A 8 2.31 -5.57 6.27
N GLY A 9 3.14 -5.40 7.29
CA GLY A 9 2.93 -5.93 8.65
C GLY A 9 2.02 -5.03 9.48
N THR A 10 2.15 -5.07 10.81
CA THR A 10 1.34 -4.23 11.73
C THR A 10 1.45 -2.74 11.41
N VAL A 11 2.66 -2.24 11.16
CA VAL A 11 2.89 -0.82 10.87
C VAL A 11 2.31 -0.43 9.50
N GLY A 12 2.55 -1.22 8.45
CA GLY A 12 2.03 -0.95 7.12
C GLY A 12 0.50 -0.97 7.08
N GLN A 13 -0.13 -1.92 7.77
CA GLN A 13 -1.59 -1.97 7.91
C GLN A 13 -2.15 -0.78 8.69
N GLY A 14 -1.53 -0.42 9.82
CA GLY A 14 -1.95 0.74 10.60
C GLY A 14 -1.79 2.06 9.83
N PHE A 15 -0.72 2.20 9.04
CA PHE A 15 -0.54 3.34 8.14
C PHE A 15 -1.65 3.40 7.08
N ALA A 16 -2.00 2.27 6.45
CA ALA A 16 -3.09 2.21 5.48
C ALA A 16 -4.45 2.57 6.10
N GLU A 17 -4.75 2.10 7.32
CA GLU A 17 -5.96 2.46 8.07
C GLU A 17 -6.00 3.97 8.40
N VAL A 18 -4.87 4.54 8.84
CA VAL A 18 -4.76 5.99 9.11
C VAL A 18 -4.95 6.79 7.82
N LEU A 19 -4.34 6.38 6.72
CA LEU A 19 -4.48 7.04 5.43
C LEU A 19 -5.93 7.02 4.94
N ALA A 20 -6.62 5.88 5.06
CA ALA A 20 -8.05 5.80 4.73
C ALA A 20 -8.90 6.75 5.58
N SER A 21 -8.58 6.90 6.88
CA SER A 21 -9.31 7.78 7.79
C SER A 21 -8.95 9.27 7.65
N LYS A 22 -7.70 9.58 7.31
CA LYS A 22 -7.12 10.93 7.41
C LYS A 22 -6.58 11.48 6.09
N GLY A 23 -6.68 10.75 4.98
CA GLY A 23 -6.19 11.18 3.67
C GLY A 23 -6.80 12.52 3.22
N GLY A 24 -8.08 12.76 3.56
CA GLY A 24 -8.73 14.06 3.34
C GLY A 24 -8.02 15.21 4.05
N MET A 25 -7.50 15.01 5.27
CA MET A 25 -6.72 16.03 5.99
C MET A 25 -5.44 16.40 5.24
N ILE A 26 -4.76 15.41 4.62
CA ILE A 26 -3.54 15.65 3.85
C ILE A 26 -3.87 16.51 2.63
N ARG A 27 -4.92 16.16 1.90
CA ARG A 27 -5.42 16.93 0.76
C ARG A 27 -5.79 18.35 1.17
N ASP A 28 -6.56 18.51 2.24
CA ASP A 28 -7.06 19.81 2.66
C ASP A 28 -5.94 20.72 3.20
N ARG A 29 -4.90 20.15 3.83
CA ARG A 29 -3.78 20.93 4.40
C ARG A 29 -2.64 21.21 3.41
N PHE A 30 -2.37 20.28 2.50
CA PHE A 30 -1.21 20.35 1.61
C PHE A 30 -1.57 20.44 0.13
N GLY A 31 -2.85 20.37 -0.23
CA GLY A 31 -3.31 20.42 -1.62
C GLY A 31 -3.00 19.16 -2.42
N GLU A 32 -2.56 18.09 -1.75
CA GLU A 32 -2.13 16.84 -2.39
C GLU A 32 -2.89 15.63 -1.85
N GLU A 33 -3.34 14.76 -2.76
CA GLU A 33 -3.87 13.46 -2.39
C GLU A 33 -2.72 12.47 -2.16
N ALA A 34 -2.83 11.67 -1.10
CA ALA A 34 -1.87 10.64 -0.76
C ALA A 34 -2.41 9.28 -1.22
N VAL A 35 -1.81 8.73 -2.28
CA VAL A 35 -2.27 7.54 -2.99
C VAL A 35 -1.26 6.40 -2.84
N ILE A 36 -1.71 5.24 -2.35
CA ILE A 36 -0.91 4.01 -2.33
C ILE A 36 -0.94 3.42 -3.73
N THR A 37 0.19 3.36 -4.42
CA THR A 37 0.29 2.78 -5.77
C THR A 37 0.89 1.38 -5.76
N GLY A 38 1.45 0.96 -4.63
CA GLY A 38 1.88 -0.41 -4.44
C GLY A 38 2.12 -0.76 -2.98
N ALA A 39 2.08 -2.05 -2.69
CA ALA A 39 2.39 -2.60 -1.38
C ALA A 39 3.05 -3.97 -1.54
N MET A 40 4.04 -4.27 -0.70
CA MET A 40 4.64 -5.59 -0.59
C MET A 40 4.65 -6.08 0.86
N ASP A 41 4.53 -7.39 1.05
CA ASP A 41 4.81 -8.08 2.30
C ASP A 41 5.97 -9.06 2.12
N SER A 42 6.26 -9.93 3.08
CA SER A 42 7.41 -10.84 2.98
C SER A 42 7.35 -11.85 1.83
N ARG A 43 6.24 -11.97 1.09
CA ARG A 43 6.04 -13.00 0.06
C ARG A 43 5.53 -12.45 -1.27
N THR A 44 4.70 -11.41 -1.21
CA THR A 44 3.87 -10.96 -2.33
C THR A 44 3.86 -9.44 -2.45
N TYR A 45 3.52 -8.95 -3.63
CA TYR A 45 3.30 -7.55 -3.89
C TYR A 45 2.14 -7.32 -4.87
N VAL A 46 1.62 -6.09 -4.84
CA VAL A 46 0.62 -5.58 -5.77
C VAL A 46 1.01 -4.14 -6.14
N CYS A 47 0.79 -3.76 -7.40
CA CYS A 47 0.94 -2.39 -7.89
C CYS A 47 -0.30 -2.02 -8.70
N ASP A 48 -0.74 -0.78 -8.56
CA ASP A 48 -1.75 -0.15 -9.39
C ASP A 48 -1.40 1.33 -9.56
N PRO A 49 -1.03 1.78 -10.77
CA PRO A 49 -0.75 3.18 -11.03
C PRO A 49 -1.95 4.12 -10.77
N ASP A 50 -3.18 3.62 -10.83
CA ASP A 50 -4.37 4.44 -10.57
C ASP A 50 -4.70 4.51 -9.07
N GLY A 51 -4.07 3.64 -8.28
CA GLY A 51 -4.14 3.64 -6.83
C GLY A 51 -4.86 2.42 -6.27
N LEU A 52 -4.43 2.02 -5.07
CA LEU A 52 -4.96 0.89 -4.33
C LEU A 52 -5.86 1.39 -3.19
N ASP A 53 -6.97 0.70 -2.95
CA ASP A 53 -7.79 0.93 -1.76
C ASP A 53 -7.03 0.46 -0.51
N PRO A 54 -6.69 1.38 0.43
CA PRO A 54 -5.94 1.02 1.63
C PRO A 54 -6.65 -0.03 2.50
N LEU A 55 -8.00 0.02 2.60
CA LEU A 55 -8.76 -0.90 3.43
C LEU A 55 -8.91 -2.27 2.77
N ALA A 56 -8.96 -2.33 1.43
CA ALA A 56 -8.92 -3.58 0.70
C ALA A 56 -7.60 -4.33 0.94
N LEU A 57 -6.45 -3.61 0.91
CA LEU A 57 -5.14 -4.19 1.22
C LEU A 57 -5.08 -4.77 2.64
N VAL A 58 -5.60 -4.04 3.62
CA VAL A 58 -5.65 -4.47 5.02
C VAL A 58 -6.54 -5.70 5.18
N SER A 59 -7.72 -5.68 4.57
CA SER A 59 -8.66 -6.81 4.58
C SER A 59 -8.00 -8.05 4.02
N ARG A 60 -7.43 -7.95 2.81
CA ARG A 60 -6.74 -9.04 2.13
C ARG A 60 -5.60 -9.61 2.97
N LYS A 61 -4.78 -8.74 3.57
CA LYS A 61 -3.67 -9.19 4.43
C LYS A 61 -4.15 -9.95 5.67
N LYS A 62 -5.31 -9.59 6.23
CA LYS A 62 -5.89 -10.28 7.39
C LYS A 62 -6.53 -11.61 7.02
N THR A 63 -7.18 -11.71 5.85
CA THR A 63 -7.92 -12.91 5.43
C THR A 63 -7.07 -13.93 4.68
N GLU A 64 -6.20 -13.48 3.77
CA GLU A 64 -5.39 -14.32 2.89
C GLU A 64 -3.93 -14.41 3.34
N HIS A 65 -3.53 -13.59 4.32
CA HIS A 65 -2.15 -13.50 4.81
C HIS A 65 -1.11 -13.02 3.77
N VAL A 66 -1.57 -12.53 2.63
CA VAL A 66 -0.79 -11.94 1.54
C VAL A 66 -1.36 -10.57 1.14
N VAL A 67 -0.56 -9.73 0.51
CA VAL A 67 -1.01 -8.40 0.04
C VAL A 67 -1.31 -8.37 -1.46
N GLY A 68 -0.79 -9.32 -2.22
CA GLY A 68 -0.98 -9.41 -3.67
C GLY A 68 -0.80 -10.82 -4.22
N ASP A 69 -0.90 -10.93 -5.55
CA ASP A 69 -0.81 -12.21 -6.28
C ASP A 69 0.57 -12.48 -6.86
N ARG A 70 1.41 -11.46 -6.99
CA ARG A 70 2.76 -11.57 -7.54
C ARG A 70 3.75 -11.83 -6.43
N THR A 71 4.60 -12.83 -6.59
CA THR A 71 5.72 -13.09 -5.68
C THR A 71 6.96 -12.35 -6.13
N TYR A 72 7.91 -12.14 -5.21
CA TYR A 72 9.18 -11.49 -5.52
C TYR A 72 10.32 -12.04 -4.65
N SER A 73 11.55 -11.87 -5.14
CA SER A 73 12.77 -12.20 -4.39
C SER A 73 13.69 -10.99 -4.18
N ASP A 74 13.48 -9.93 -4.95
CA ASP A 74 14.26 -8.70 -4.92
C ASP A 74 13.32 -7.50 -4.72
N PRO A 75 13.31 -6.87 -3.53
CA PRO A 75 12.42 -5.76 -3.25
C PRO A 75 12.76 -4.51 -4.07
N VAL A 76 14.00 -4.34 -4.54
CA VAL A 76 14.37 -3.18 -5.35
C VAL A 76 13.75 -3.27 -6.73
N LYS A 77 13.75 -4.47 -7.34
CA LYS A 77 13.10 -4.70 -8.64
C LYS A 77 11.60 -4.48 -8.60
N VAL A 78 10.94 -4.79 -7.48
CA VAL A 78 9.50 -4.52 -7.33
C VAL A 78 9.20 -3.02 -7.44
N LEU A 79 10.10 -2.15 -6.99
CA LEU A 79 9.91 -0.70 -7.10
C LEU A 79 10.06 -0.18 -8.54
N GLU A 80 10.63 -0.96 -9.45
CA GLU A 80 10.64 -0.65 -10.89
C GLU A 80 9.26 -0.90 -11.53
N ASP A 81 8.41 -1.72 -10.89
CA ASP A 81 7.03 -2.02 -11.32
C ASP A 81 5.97 -1.06 -10.72
N ALA A 82 6.38 -0.06 -9.92
CA ALA A 82 5.53 0.74 -9.04
C ALA A 82 5.14 2.13 -9.58
#